data_AF-A0A1L3J9Q9-F1
#
_entry.id   AF-A0A1L3J9Q9-F1
#
_cell.length_a   1.000
_cell.length_b   1.000
_cell.length_c   1.000
_cell.angle_alpha   90.00
_cell.angle_beta   90.00
_cell.angle_gamma   90.00
#
_symmetry.space_group_name_H-M   'P 1'
#
loop_
_entity.id
_entity.type
_entity.pdbx_description
1 polymer ?
#
loop_
_entity_poly.entity_id
_entity_poly.type
_entity_poly.pdbx_seq_one_letter_code
_entity_poly.pdbx_strand_id
1 'polypeptide(L)'
;MRAILSILGGGLLILSSLAYGGGSLSAGVDQNNQNQQTSGNSAKDNKPKGNDALFNKISAALDTVFVPLENGFKNSKTCPIEKSDWVKAFNHNSLSLVFQKSKTVGHSLNSAMILTWYYSGPEAIIEADDFNNYAFADCFRANDICGLPKDNGMAKALSRPWGPNKGDIKKIRKYFAQKPPASAIAYASTGLGQCFGDDPAQPSMEQLGFVEAKLDSKDCTDLTNLTTNYSPWYRYFKPEKGCLSGKYVPSIGLSRLKEKKEADYRFANRSIEERTAGLNGCQIAYSLVFNGINGQSVGRIPDEAISWALDYEKAVFAKQFCPIMPKALSDWVLKQPLDKFEPAQDPFVAFVKNKPRNGNWVHYVTTVMQYYENSNDPQIKLPDSQCYDFYLWLNGYWTANPFEQNEQRRFLMNMAVEISMIHSKATEYVAVCQRVPRSFGMQHLAARKYEQAKRIEQERLYKEAEDRRRQAEIEYNSARNRQPSVLWNNKPSEQRCYNTGTTQSGLTVMRCFGG
;
A
#
# COMPACT_ATOMS: atom_id res chain seq x y z
N MET A 1 -27.38 -28.56 -58.87
CA MET A 1 -28.40 -29.33 -58.13
C MET A 1 -28.18 -29.10 -56.64
N ARG A 2 -29.25 -28.69 -55.93
CA ARG A 2 -29.62 -28.99 -54.52
C ARG A 2 -28.51 -28.97 -53.44
N ALA A 3 -28.67 -28.46 -52.22
CA ALA A 3 -29.72 -27.80 -51.43
C ALA A 3 -29.08 -27.67 -50.01
N ILE A 4 -29.19 -26.54 -49.28
CA ILE A 4 -30.18 -26.25 -48.19
C ILE A 4 -29.60 -26.32 -46.75
N LEU A 5 -29.80 -25.20 -46.00
CA LEU A 5 -30.10 -24.99 -44.56
C LEU A 5 -29.12 -25.52 -43.47
N SER A 6 -28.91 -24.95 -42.27
CA SER A 6 -29.41 -23.82 -41.43
C SER A 6 -28.43 -23.75 -40.21
N ILE A 7 -28.32 -22.72 -39.36
CA ILE A 7 -29.25 -22.35 -38.26
C ILE A 7 -28.81 -21.00 -37.63
N LEU A 8 -29.82 -20.19 -37.33
CA LEU A 8 -29.85 -18.97 -36.51
C LEU A 8 -29.58 -19.25 -35.02
N GLY A 9 -29.00 -18.28 -34.30
CA GLY A 9 -29.13 -18.23 -32.84
C GLY A 9 -28.29 -17.13 -32.18
N GLY A 10 -28.94 -16.06 -31.72
CA GLY A 10 -28.31 -15.07 -30.84
C GLY A 10 -28.90 -13.65 -30.92
N GLY A 11 -30.19 -13.50 -30.64
CA GLY A 11 -30.82 -12.20 -30.44
C GLY A 11 -30.75 -11.72 -28.97
N LEU A 12 -30.63 -10.39 -28.83
CA LEU A 12 -31.07 -9.47 -27.77
C LEU A 12 -31.30 -9.98 -26.33
N LEU A 13 -30.77 -9.24 -25.34
CA LEU A 13 -31.59 -8.47 -24.39
C LEU A 13 -30.80 -7.45 -23.55
N ILE A 14 -31.44 -6.30 -23.36
CA ILE A 14 -31.15 -5.16 -22.48
C ILE A 14 -31.65 -5.47 -21.07
N LEU A 15 -31.05 -4.83 -20.04
CA LEU A 15 -31.59 -4.35 -18.74
C LEU A 15 -30.44 -4.41 -17.69
N SER A 16 -30.23 -3.50 -16.74
CA SER A 16 -30.97 -2.33 -16.24
C SER A 16 -30.13 -1.70 -15.12
N SER A 17 -30.04 -0.37 -15.05
CA SER A 17 -29.96 0.38 -13.77
C SER A 17 -29.97 1.88 -14.03
N LEU A 18 -31.17 2.46 -14.07
CA LEU A 18 -31.45 3.87 -13.84
C LEU A 18 -32.61 3.95 -12.84
N ALA A 19 -32.55 5.02 -12.02
CA ALA A 19 -33.54 5.56 -11.09
C ALA A 19 -33.69 4.89 -9.71
N TYR A 20 -33.22 5.58 -8.68
CA TYR A 20 -34.10 6.01 -7.58
C TYR A 20 -33.57 7.32 -6.97
N GLY A 21 -34.29 8.40 -7.24
CA GLY A 21 -34.23 9.67 -6.53
C GLY A 21 -35.66 10.10 -6.23
N GLY A 22 -35.93 10.46 -4.98
CA GLY A 22 -37.24 10.94 -4.53
C GLY A 22 -37.21 11.16 -3.02
N GLY A 23 -37.31 12.42 -2.60
CA GLY A 23 -37.24 12.84 -1.20
C GLY A 23 -38.60 12.92 -0.48
N SER A 24 -38.45 13.03 0.84
CA SER A 24 -39.33 13.59 1.89
C SER A 24 -40.76 13.06 2.07
N LEU A 25 -41.09 12.57 3.27
CA LEU A 25 -41.73 13.35 4.34
C LEU A 25 -42.00 12.48 5.59
N SER A 26 -42.14 13.20 6.69
CA SER A 26 -42.33 12.84 8.10
C SER A 26 -43.62 12.09 8.46
N ALA A 27 -43.50 11.16 9.42
CA ALA A 27 -44.39 10.90 10.58
C ALA A 27 -43.73 9.73 11.34
N GLY A 28 -43.38 9.79 12.63
CA GLY A 28 -44.23 10.19 13.75
C GLY A 28 -45.12 9.00 14.12
N VAL A 29 -44.74 8.24 15.14
CA VAL A 29 -45.58 7.60 16.17
C VAL A 29 -44.81 6.46 16.87
N ASP A 30 -44.77 6.61 18.20
CA ASP A 30 -44.32 5.66 19.21
C ASP A 30 -44.95 4.27 19.10
N GLN A 31 -44.22 3.23 19.53
CA GLN A 31 -44.72 2.36 20.60
C GLN A 31 -43.62 1.46 21.19
N ASN A 32 -43.46 1.63 22.49
CA ASN A 32 -43.01 0.65 23.48
C ASN A 32 -43.44 -0.79 23.10
N ASN A 33 -42.67 -1.82 23.44
CA ASN A 33 -42.66 -2.37 24.79
C ASN A 33 -41.77 -3.62 24.92
N GLN A 34 -41.05 -3.65 26.04
CA GLN A 34 -40.76 -4.80 26.91
C GLN A 34 -40.54 -6.21 26.31
N ASN A 35 -39.35 -6.75 26.59
CA ASN A 35 -39.30 -7.97 27.40
C ASN A 35 -38.03 -7.99 28.26
N GLN A 36 -38.22 -7.61 29.52
CA GLN A 36 -37.41 -8.06 30.65
C GLN A 36 -37.72 -9.55 30.89
N GLN A 37 -36.70 -10.37 31.04
CA GLN A 37 -36.78 -11.53 31.91
C GLN A 37 -35.63 -11.47 32.92
N THR A 38 -35.98 -10.95 34.08
CA THR A 38 -35.35 -11.21 35.36
C THR A 38 -35.55 -12.68 35.74
N SER A 39 -34.48 -13.37 36.15
CA SER A 39 -34.57 -14.28 37.28
C SER A 39 -33.38 -14.06 38.19
N GLY A 40 -33.68 -13.77 39.45
CA GLY A 40 -32.72 -13.61 40.52
C GLY A 40 -32.68 -14.86 41.41
N ASN A 41 -31.63 -14.87 42.22
CA ASN A 41 -31.39 -15.63 43.44
C ASN A 41 -30.81 -17.05 43.29
N SER A 42 -29.51 -17.16 43.57
CA SER A 42 -29.10 -17.74 44.86
C SER A 42 -27.67 -17.33 45.20
N ALA A 43 -27.52 -16.64 46.33
CA ALA A 43 -26.24 -16.43 46.98
C ALA A 43 -25.67 -17.79 47.41
N LYS A 44 -24.51 -18.15 46.85
CA LYS A 44 -23.58 -19.08 47.48
C LYS A 44 -22.22 -18.41 47.49
N ASP A 45 -21.72 -18.23 48.70
CA ASP A 45 -20.36 -17.82 49.04
C ASP A 45 -19.34 -18.52 48.15
N ASN A 46 -18.75 -17.76 47.23
CA ASN A 46 -17.50 -18.13 46.60
C ASN A 46 -16.51 -17.00 46.86
N LYS A 47 -15.71 -17.19 47.92
CA LYS A 47 -14.44 -16.47 48.10
C LYS A 47 -13.71 -16.44 46.75
N PRO A 48 -13.30 -15.26 46.25
CA PRO A 48 -12.48 -15.22 45.04
C PRO A 48 -11.19 -15.99 45.33
N LYS A 49 -10.97 -17.06 44.56
CA LYS A 49 -9.72 -17.83 44.58
C LYS A 49 -8.58 -16.88 44.27
N GLY A 50 -7.46 -17.06 44.97
CA GLY A 50 -6.38 -16.07 45.16
C GLY A 50 -5.68 -15.48 43.93
N ASN A 51 -6.13 -15.75 42.70
CA ASN A 51 -5.59 -15.17 41.48
C ASN A 51 -6.37 -13.94 41.01
N ASP A 52 -7.69 -13.87 41.21
CA ASP A 52 -8.50 -12.71 40.74
C ASP A 52 -8.39 -11.51 41.68
N ALA A 53 -8.22 -11.76 42.98
CA ALA A 53 -7.90 -10.71 43.94
C ALA A 53 -6.45 -10.20 43.78
N LEU A 54 -5.54 -11.04 43.27
CA LEU A 54 -4.17 -10.65 42.97
C LEU A 54 -4.12 -9.86 41.65
N PHE A 55 -4.86 -10.27 40.61
CA PHE A 55 -4.96 -9.52 39.36
C PHE A 55 -5.65 -8.16 39.56
N ASN A 56 -6.73 -8.09 40.34
CA ASN A 56 -7.40 -6.82 40.64
C ASN A 56 -6.57 -5.94 41.58
N LYS A 57 -5.79 -6.51 42.51
CA LYS A 57 -4.81 -5.74 43.31
C LYS A 57 -3.59 -5.31 42.51
N ILE A 58 -3.11 -6.10 41.55
CA ILE A 58 -2.01 -5.74 40.65
C ILE A 58 -2.47 -4.69 39.65
N SER A 59 -3.68 -4.80 39.09
CA SER A 59 -4.24 -3.77 38.21
C SER A 59 -4.50 -2.47 38.96
N ALA A 60 -5.06 -2.53 40.19
CA ALA A 60 -5.23 -1.34 41.02
C ALA A 60 -3.90 -0.78 41.57
N ALA A 61 -2.87 -1.62 41.77
CA ALA A 61 -1.52 -1.19 42.15
C ALA A 61 -0.72 -0.60 40.97
N LEU A 62 -0.96 -1.07 39.75
CA LEU A 62 -0.42 -0.47 38.52
C LEU A 62 -1.10 0.88 38.22
N ASP A 63 -2.39 1.02 38.54
CA ASP A 63 -3.09 2.31 38.48
C ASP A 63 -2.67 3.30 39.60
N THR A 64 -1.95 2.86 40.63
CA THR A 64 -1.55 3.70 41.79
C THR A 64 -0.05 3.95 41.98
N VAL A 65 0.82 3.54 41.05
CA VAL A 65 2.28 3.83 41.13
C VAL A 65 2.81 4.70 39.98
N PHE A 66 1.96 5.16 39.05
CA PHE A 66 2.30 6.33 38.25
C PHE A 66 1.76 7.57 38.96
N VAL A 67 2.58 8.17 39.83
CA VAL A 67 2.48 9.62 40.03
C VAL A 67 3.25 10.21 38.85
N PRO A 68 2.59 10.61 37.74
CA PRO A 68 3.31 11.33 36.70
C PRO A 68 3.95 12.54 37.38
N LEU A 69 5.25 12.71 37.17
CA LEU A 69 5.84 14.04 37.29
C LEU A 69 5.14 14.88 36.22
N GLU A 70 4.00 15.48 36.57
CA GLU A 70 3.31 16.43 35.72
C GLU A 70 4.25 17.62 35.57
N ASN A 71 5.17 17.55 34.61
CA ASN A 71 6.14 18.60 34.29
C ASN A 71 5.43 19.84 33.67
N GLY A 72 4.32 20.27 34.27
CA GLY A 72 3.55 21.44 33.87
C GLY A 72 2.66 21.23 32.64
N PHE A 73 2.37 19.99 32.23
CA PHE A 73 1.47 19.74 31.09
C PHE A 73 0.05 20.24 31.38
N LYS A 74 -0.45 21.11 30.52
CA LYS A 74 -1.83 21.59 30.50
C LYS A 74 -2.44 21.24 29.16
N ASN A 75 -3.64 20.66 29.16
CA ASN A 75 -4.39 20.44 27.94
C ASN A 75 -4.60 21.80 27.26
N SER A 76 -4.29 21.86 25.97
CA SER A 76 -4.55 23.06 25.18
C SER A 76 -6.05 23.30 25.06
N LYS A 77 -6.48 24.55 25.25
CA LYS A 77 -7.89 24.95 25.08
C LYS A 77 -8.33 24.95 23.62
N THR A 78 -7.39 25.03 22.67
CA THR A 78 -7.66 25.21 21.24
C THR A 78 -7.62 23.89 20.46
N CYS A 79 -7.23 22.78 21.11
CA CYS A 79 -7.04 21.51 20.42
C CYS A 79 -7.89 20.36 20.97
N PRO A 80 -8.41 19.45 20.10
CA PRO A 80 -9.15 18.27 20.54
C PRO A 80 -8.29 17.13 21.11
N ILE A 81 -6.95 17.26 21.18
CA ILE A 81 -6.07 16.19 21.69
C ILE A 81 -6.00 16.27 23.22
N GLU A 82 -6.47 15.23 23.88
CA GLU A 82 -6.41 15.11 25.33
C GLU A 82 -5.25 14.19 25.76
N LYS A 83 -4.78 14.36 27.00
CA LYS A 83 -3.81 13.46 27.66
C LYS A 83 -4.17 11.97 27.52
N SER A 84 -5.46 11.65 27.60
CA SER A 84 -6.00 10.28 27.50
C SER A 84 -5.81 9.64 26.12
N ASP A 85 -5.74 10.44 25.06
CA ASP A 85 -5.51 9.97 23.69
C ASP A 85 -4.07 9.46 23.49
N TRP A 86 -3.13 9.88 24.35
CA TRP A 86 -1.72 9.54 24.26
C TRP A 86 -1.32 8.35 25.13
N VAL A 87 -1.83 8.31 26.37
CA VAL A 87 -1.46 7.27 27.37
C VAL A 87 -1.85 5.86 26.91
N LYS A 88 -2.95 5.71 26.14
CA LYS A 88 -3.35 4.40 25.59
C LYS A 88 -2.46 3.87 24.46
N ALA A 89 -1.64 4.71 23.85
CA ALA A 89 -0.87 4.31 22.68
C ALA A 89 0.37 3.47 23.04
N PHE A 90 0.90 3.55 24.27
CA PHE A 90 2.24 3.06 24.62
C PHE A 90 2.43 1.54 24.83
N ASN A 91 1.48 0.73 24.38
CA ASN A 91 1.62 -0.73 24.32
C ASN A 91 2.14 -1.15 22.92
N HIS A 92 3.43 -1.47 22.82
CA HIS A 92 4.14 -2.10 21.68
C HIS A 92 3.96 -1.50 20.27
N ASN A 93 3.15 -0.44 20.09
CA ASN A 93 2.77 0.13 18.79
C ASN A 93 2.42 1.64 18.90
N SER A 94 2.97 2.37 19.87
CA SER A 94 2.74 3.81 20.07
C SER A 94 3.41 4.65 18.98
N LEU A 95 2.65 4.89 17.93
CA LEU A 95 3.02 5.74 16.81
C LEU A 95 3.05 7.22 17.22
N SER A 96 4.23 7.76 17.52
CA SER A 96 4.46 9.21 17.41
C SER A 96 4.76 9.61 15.98
N LEU A 97 4.09 10.66 15.55
CA LEU A 97 4.13 11.17 14.19
C LEU A 97 5.03 12.39 14.13
N VAL A 98 5.99 12.39 13.20
CA VAL A 98 6.69 13.62 12.81
C VAL A 98 6.04 14.14 11.54
N PHE A 99 5.70 15.43 11.57
CA PHE A 99 5.32 16.15 10.38
C PHE A 99 6.59 16.70 9.74
N GLN A 100 7.14 16.00 8.75
CA GLN A 100 8.17 16.64 7.93
C GLN A 100 7.51 17.64 6.98
N LYS A 101 8.12 18.82 6.88
CA LYS A 101 7.84 19.80 5.83
C LYS A 101 7.81 19.06 4.48
N SER A 102 6.63 19.11 3.85
CA SER A 102 6.44 19.08 2.41
C SER A 102 6.61 17.78 1.60
N LYS A 103 6.22 16.57 2.05
CA LYS A 103 5.61 15.53 1.15
C LYS A 103 5.46 14.12 1.73
N THR A 104 6.03 13.80 2.88
CA THR A 104 5.94 12.43 3.43
C THR A 104 5.77 12.47 4.93
N VAL A 105 4.63 11.97 5.42
CA VAL A 105 4.36 11.83 6.86
C VAL A 105 4.97 10.50 7.30
N GLY A 106 5.98 10.57 8.17
CA GLY A 106 6.65 9.40 8.74
C GLY A 106 6.46 9.33 10.26
N HIS A 107 6.33 8.11 10.77
CA HIS A 107 6.39 7.85 12.21
C HIS A 107 7.83 8.09 12.71
N SER A 108 8.02 8.86 13.78
CA SER A 108 9.32 9.00 14.43
C SER A 108 9.19 8.58 15.88
N LEU A 109 9.60 7.35 16.17
CA LEU A 109 9.68 6.81 17.53
C LEU A 109 10.41 7.78 18.49
N ASN A 110 11.41 8.50 17.96
CA ASN A 110 12.16 9.49 18.72
C ASN A 110 11.28 10.62 19.27
N SER A 111 10.29 11.07 18.52
CA SER A 111 9.33 12.08 18.99
C SER A 111 8.43 11.53 20.09
N ALA A 112 7.98 10.27 20.02
CA ALA A 112 7.19 9.63 21.10
C ALA A 112 8.00 9.60 22.36
N MET A 113 9.25 9.16 22.26
CA MET A 113 10.12 9.00 23.41
C MET A 113 10.38 10.35 24.09
N ILE A 114 10.58 11.43 23.33
CA ILE A 114 10.72 12.78 23.89
C ILE A 114 9.41 13.28 24.53
N LEU A 115 8.26 13.10 23.88
CA LEU A 115 6.97 13.51 24.45
C LEU A 115 6.59 12.66 25.68
N THR A 116 7.00 11.40 25.72
CA THR A 116 6.81 10.49 26.86
C THR A 116 7.74 10.86 28.00
N TRP A 117 8.99 11.18 27.71
CA TRP A 117 9.88 11.77 28.69
C TRP A 117 9.29 13.06 29.28
N TYR A 118 8.79 13.95 28.42
CA TYR A 118 8.15 15.19 28.84
C TYR A 118 7.01 14.94 29.83
N TYR A 119 6.23 13.88 29.58
CA TYR A 119 4.94 13.65 30.24
C TYR A 119 4.98 12.67 31.42
N SER A 120 5.57 11.49 31.19
CA SER A 120 5.61 10.37 32.13
C SER A 120 6.95 10.30 32.89
N GLY A 121 7.93 11.10 32.47
CA GLY A 121 9.24 11.16 33.13
C GLY A 121 10.07 9.88 32.93
N PRO A 122 11.02 9.61 33.84
CA PRO A 122 12.07 8.61 33.63
C PRO A 122 11.58 7.17 33.61
N GLU A 123 10.58 6.80 34.40
CA GLU A 123 10.14 5.39 34.50
C GLU A 123 9.52 4.90 33.20
N ALA A 124 8.79 5.75 32.48
CA ALA A 124 8.23 5.36 31.18
C ALA A 124 9.30 5.12 30.10
N ILE A 125 10.48 5.74 30.21
CA ILE A 125 11.61 5.46 29.32
C ILE A 125 12.27 4.13 29.71
N ILE A 126 12.34 3.82 31.01
CA ILE A 126 12.90 2.56 31.52
C ILE A 126 12.01 1.38 31.13
N GLU A 127 10.69 1.57 31.17
CA GLU A 127 9.69 0.54 30.85
C GLU A 127 9.39 0.43 29.35
N ALA A 128 9.89 1.36 28.53
CA ALA A 128 9.80 1.24 27.09
C ALA A 128 10.53 -0.02 26.59
N ASP A 129 9.98 -0.67 25.57
CA ASP A 129 10.60 -1.87 25.01
C ASP A 129 12.03 -1.60 24.48
N ASP A 130 12.82 -2.68 24.43
CA ASP A 130 14.23 -2.63 24.03
C ASP A 130 14.42 -2.03 22.62
N PHE A 131 13.46 -2.23 21.73
CA PHE A 131 13.51 -1.70 20.37
C PHE A 131 13.35 -0.17 20.35
N ASN A 132 12.41 0.37 21.10
CA ASN A 132 12.19 1.82 21.22
C ASN A 132 13.38 2.51 21.87
N ASN A 133 13.93 1.90 22.93
CA ASN A 133 15.14 2.39 23.58
C ASN A 133 16.34 2.37 22.63
N TYR A 134 16.51 1.27 21.89
CA TYR A 134 17.58 1.15 20.88
C TYR A 134 17.46 2.22 19.78
N ALA A 135 16.26 2.45 19.25
CA ALA A 135 16.02 3.47 18.23
C ALA A 135 16.27 4.89 18.79
N PHE A 136 15.82 5.15 20.01
CA PHE A 136 15.98 6.47 20.64
C PHE A 136 17.44 6.80 20.98
N ALA A 137 18.29 5.78 21.16
CA ALA A 137 19.73 5.96 21.37
C ALA A 137 20.41 6.79 20.26
N ASP A 138 19.88 6.75 19.03
CA ASP A 138 20.44 7.49 17.90
C ASP A 138 20.39 9.01 18.11
N CYS A 139 19.39 9.51 18.85
CA CYS A 139 19.28 10.94 19.19
C CYS A 139 20.47 11.46 20.04
N PHE A 140 21.20 10.57 20.70
CA PHE A 140 22.33 10.94 21.56
C PHE A 140 23.70 10.79 20.88
N ARG A 141 23.76 10.27 19.65
CA ARG A 141 25.03 9.95 18.97
C ARG A 141 25.73 11.15 18.33
N ALA A 142 24.99 12.21 18.03
CA ALA A 142 25.55 13.49 17.59
C ALA A 142 24.75 14.67 18.15
N ASN A 143 25.30 15.87 18.05
CA ASN A 143 24.63 17.08 18.50
C ASN A 143 23.41 17.38 17.62
N ASP A 144 22.35 17.85 18.26
CA ASP A 144 21.10 18.33 17.66
C ASP A 144 20.33 17.27 16.86
N ILE A 145 20.67 15.98 17.00
CA ILE A 145 19.80 14.90 16.55
C ILE A 145 18.62 14.84 17.51
N CYS A 146 17.40 14.97 16.98
CA CYS A 146 16.17 15.07 17.77
C CYS A 146 16.14 16.26 18.75
N GLY A 147 16.97 17.29 18.52
CA GLY A 147 17.11 18.43 19.44
C GLY A 147 17.81 18.10 20.76
N LEU A 148 18.57 17.01 20.84
CA LEU A 148 19.32 16.59 22.03
C LEU A 148 20.83 16.80 21.87
N PRO A 149 21.57 17.12 22.95
CA PRO A 149 23.02 17.19 22.90
C PRO A 149 23.63 15.78 22.79
N LYS A 150 24.83 15.68 22.22
CA LYS A 150 25.57 14.42 22.13
C LYS A 150 25.90 13.87 23.52
N ASP A 151 25.46 12.65 23.80
CA ASP A 151 25.86 11.87 24.96
C ASP A 151 26.04 10.39 24.56
N ASN A 152 27.26 10.06 24.12
CA ASN A 152 27.63 8.68 23.76
C ASN A 152 27.38 7.67 24.90
N GLY A 153 27.47 8.14 26.14
CA GLY A 153 27.23 7.29 27.29
C GLY A 153 25.75 6.99 27.48
N MET A 154 24.85 7.92 27.15
CA MET A 154 23.40 7.67 27.13
C MET A 154 23.02 6.80 25.95
N ALA A 155 23.58 7.07 24.76
CA ALA A 155 23.39 6.24 23.57
C ALA A 155 23.71 4.76 23.87
N LYS A 156 24.87 4.50 24.51
CA LYS A 156 25.28 3.14 24.90
C LYS A 156 24.37 2.51 25.96
N ALA A 157 23.84 3.30 26.89
CA ALA A 157 22.94 2.81 27.94
C ALA A 157 21.60 2.35 27.35
N LEU A 158 21.08 3.09 26.35
CA LEU A 158 19.82 2.80 25.67
C LEU A 158 19.94 1.71 24.60
N SER A 159 21.08 1.57 23.91
CA SER A 159 21.26 0.65 22.78
C SER A 159 21.80 -0.74 23.17
N ARG A 160 21.53 -1.23 24.38
CA ARG A 160 22.05 -2.54 24.81
C ARG A 160 21.22 -3.69 24.20
N PRO A 161 21.85 -4.79 23.73
CA PRO A 161 21.15 -5.89 23.04
C PRO A 161 20.10 -6.66 23.86
N TRP A 162 19.89 -6.34 25.14
CA TRP A 162 18.99 -7.03 26.09
C TRP A 162 18.42 -6.06 27.13
N GLY A 163 18.27 -4.79 26.76
CA GLY A 163 17.85 -3.71 27.65
C GLY A 163 18.95 -3.17 28.58
N PRO A 164 18.65 -2.06 29.28
CA PRO A 164 19.59 -1.41 30.20
C PRO A 164 19.85 -2.25 31.45
N ASN A 165 21.10 -2.36 31.89
CA ASN A 165 21.41 -3.05 33.15
C ASN A 165 21.10 -2.17 34.38
N LYS A 166 21.23 -2.71 35.61
CA LYS A 166 20.94 -1.93 36.85
C LYS A 166 21.68 -0.59 36.94
N GLY A 167 22.91 -0.52 36.45
CA GLY A 167 23.70 0.71 36.41
C GLY A 167 23.21 1.71 35.36
N ASP A 168 22.85 1.21 34.18
CA ASP A 168 22.27 2.00 33.10
C ASP A 168 20.88 2.53 33.51
N ILE A 169 20.03 1.73 34.16
CA ILE A 169 18.73 2.16 34.68
C ILE A 169 18.88 3.35 35.63
N LYS A 170 19.85 3.31 36.56
CA LYS A 170 20.12 4.45 37.45
C LYS A 170 20.55 5.70 36.68
N LYS A 171 21.34 5.53 35.61
CA LYS A 171 21.79 6.62 34.74
C LYS A 171 20.64 7.21 33.93
N ILE A 172 19.84 6.37 33.29
CA ILE A 172 18.62 6.73 32.54
C ILE A 172 17.68 7.50 33.47
N ARG A 173 17.35 6.92 34.64
CA ARG A 173 16.50 7.56 35.64
C ARG A 173 16.96 8.97 36.00
N LYS A 174 18.27 9.13 36.23
CA LYS A 174 18.85 10.44 36.59
C LYS A 174 18.76 11.45 35.45
N TYR A 175 19.02 11.03 34.22
CA TYR A 175 18.97 11.92 33.05
C TYR A 175 17.54 12.37 32.74
N PHE A 176 16.61 11.41 32.65
CA PHE A 176 15.22 11.66 32.28
C PHE A 176 14.36 12.21 33.42
N ALA A 177 14.92 12.40 34.63
CA ALA A 177 14.27 13.15 35.71
C ALA A 177 14.18 14.65 35.42
N GLN A 178 14.99 15.17 34.48
CA GLN A 178 14.95 16.57 34.07
C GLN A 178 13.91 16.78 32.97
N LYS A 179 13.43 18.01 32.77
CA LYS A 179 12.58 18.34 31.62
C LYS A 179 13.40 18.23 30.31
N PRO A 180 12.83 17.70 29.21
CA PRO A 180 13.49 17.74 27.92
C PRO A 180 13.91 19.16 27.50
N PRO A 181 15.06 19.33 26.81
CA PRO A 181 15.44 20.61 26.25
C PRO A 181 14.37 21.18 25.31
N ALA A 182 14.24 22.51 25.26
CA ALA A 182 13.27 23.18 24.38
C ALA A 182 13.40 22.76 22.92
N SER A 183 14.63 22.55 22.42
CA SER A 183 14.92 22.02 21.09
C SER A 183 14.35 20.62 20.86
N ALA A 184 14.38 19.75 21.87
CA ALA A 184 13.81 18.41 21.80
C ALA A 184 12.28 18.46 21.83
N ILE A 185 11.69 19.34 22.65
CA ILE A 185 10.24 19.57 22.69
C ILE A 185 9.76 20.12 21.34
N ALA A 186 10.46 21.10 20.76
CA ALA A 186 10.17 21.63 19.43
C ALA A 186 10.24 20.55 18.35
N TYR A 187 11.30 19.73 18.37
CA TYR A 187 11.45 18.59 17.45
C TYR A 187 10.29 17.61 17.59
N ALA A 188 9.98 17.18 18.81
CA ALA A 188 9.01 16.13 19.08
C ALA A 188 7.56 16.58 18.85
N SER A 189 7.30 17.88 18.99
CA SER A 189 6.01 18.50 18.68
C SER A 189 5.87 18.91 17.21
N THR A 190 6.85 18.62 16.34
CA THR A 190 6.77 19.01 14.93
C THR A 190 5.49 18.47 14.28
N GLY A 191 4.53 19.37 14.09
CA GLY A 191 3.22 19.24 13.47
C GLY A 191 2.05 18.80 14.33
N LEU A 192 2.28 18.46 15.59
CA LEU A 192 1.24 18.61 16.60
C LEU A 192 1.21 20.08 17.08
N GLY A 193 2.37 20.69 17.27
CA GLY A 193 2.50 22.05 17.78
C GLY A 193 1.82 22.19 19.12
N GLN A 194 1.24 23.36 19.36
CA GLN A 194 0.48 23.70 20.57
C GLN A 194 -0.77 22.83 20.80
N CYS A 195 -1.08 21.89 19.90
CA CYS A 195 -2.04 20.85 20.21
C CYS A 195 -1.53 19.83 21.23
N PHE A 196 -0.23 19.73 21.47
CA PHE A 196 0.37 18.83 22.44
C PHE A 196 0.66 19.55 23.77
N GLY A 197 -0.31 20.33 24.25
CA GLY A 197 -0.24 21.12 25.48
C GLY A 197 0.39 22.51 25.32
N ASP A 198 0.47 23.27 26.40
CA ASP A 198 0.83 24.70 26.35
C ASP A 198 2.34 24.99 26.57
N ASP A 199 3.24 24.16 26.04
CA ASP A 199 4.69 24.42 26.18
C ASP A 199 5.17 25.47 25.16
N PRO A 200 5.84 26.56 25.60
CA PRO A 200 6.26 27.64 24.71
C PRO A 200 7.32 27.24 23.67
N ALA A 201 8.00 26.11 23.84
CA ALA A 201 8.93 25.59 22.86
C ALA A 201 8.22 24.93 21.65
N GLN A 202 6.92 24.69 21.74
CA GLN A 202 6.15 24.10 20.65
C GLN A 202 5.84 25.14 19.56
N PRO A 203 5.90 24.76 18.28
CA PRO A 203 5.49 25.65 17.20
C PRO A 203 3.98 25.92 17.26
N SER A 204 3.58 27.14 16.91
CA SER A 204 2.18 27.50 16.69
C SER A 204 1.55 26.67 15.57
N MET A 205 0.22 26.56 15.58
CA MET A 205 -0.51 25.82 14.54
C MET A 205 -0.29 26.44 13.14
N GLU A 206 -0.15 27.76 13.06
CA GLU A 206 0.12 28.50 11.83
C GLU A 206 1.52 28.19 11.28
N GLN A 207 2.54 28.12 12.15
CA GLN A 207 3.90 27.70 11.77
C GLN A 207 3.94 26.26 11.23
N LEU A 208 2.96 25.44 11.61
CA LEU A 208 2.79 24.07 11.13
C LEU A 208 1.92 23.96 9.88
N GLY A 209 1.43 25.10 9.35
CA GLY A 209 0.60 25.12 8.16
C GLY A 209 -0.85 24.73 8.43
N PHE A 210 -1.36 24.99 9.63
CA PHE A 210 -2.79 24.94 9.94
C PHE A 210 -3.36 26.34 10.08
N VAL A 211 -4.64 26.49 9.75
CA VAL A 211 -5.40 27.72 9.96
C VAL A 211 -6.80 27.37 10.44
N GLU A 212 -7.41 28.22 11.24
CA GLU A 212 -8.82 28.06 11.60
C GLU A 212 -9.70 28.44 10.41
N ALA A 213 -10.59 27.53 10.02
CA ALA A 213 -11.55 27.80 8.95
C ALA A 213 -12.87 27.10 9.23
N LYS A 214 -13.98 27.81 8.98
CA LYS A 214 -15.33 27.25 9.00
C LYS A 214 -15.78 26.96 7.57
N LEU A 215 -15.89 25.68 7.24
CA LEU A 215 -16.29 25.22 5.92
C LEU A 215 -17.73 24.71 5.93
N ASP A 216 -18.39 24.76 4.77
CA ASP A 216 -19.64 24.05 4.57
C ASP A 216 -19.41 22.52 4.42
N SER A 217 -20.50 21.74 4.39
CA SER A 217 -20.42 20.28 4.31
C SER A 217 -19.71 19.77 3.05
N LYS A 218 -19.88 20.44 1.91
CA LYS A 218 -19.28 20.03 0.64
C LYS A 218 -17.79 20.35 0.65
N ASP A 219 -17.44 21.56 1.03
CA ASP A 219 -16.06 22.03 1.14
C ASP A 219 -15.26 21.22 2.15
N CYS A 220 -15.88 20.85 3.26
CA CYS A 220 -15.25 19.96 4.20
C CYS A 220 -14.96 18.59 3.58
N THR A 221 -15.92 18.00 2.86
CA THR A 221 -15.75 16.70 2.20
C THR A 221 -14.66 16.78 1.12
N ASP A 222 -14.66 17.84 0.32
CA ASP A 222 -13.66 18.09 -0.71
C ASP A 222 -12.27 18.29 -0.11
N LEU A 223 -12.16 19.10 0.95
CA LEU A 223 -10.91 19.29 1.69
C LEU A 223 -10.39 17.97 2.25
N THR A 224 -11.28 17.18 2.84
CA THR A 224 -11.03 15.84 3.36
C THR A 224 -10.38 14.97 2.28
N ASN A 225 -11.02 14.85 1.12
CA ASN A 225 -10.47 14.11 -0.02
C ASN A 225 -9.11 14.62 -0.50
N LEU A 226 -8.92 15.95 -0.57
CA LEU A 226 -7.68 16.59 -1.00
C LEU A 226 -6.51 16.43 -0.01
N THR A 227 -6.83 16.06 1.22
CA THR A 227 -5.88 15.92 2.33
C THR A 227 -5.87 14.50 2.90
N THR A 228 -6.33 13.50 2.15
CA THR A 228 -6.30 12.06 2.53
C THR A 228 -4.93 11.56 3.01
N ASN A 229 -3.84 12.15 2.51
CA ASN A 229 -2.47 11.84 2.95
C ASN A 229 -2.07 12.53 4.28
N TYR A 230 -2.94 13.34 4.89
CA TYR A 230 -2.76 13.99 6.19
C TYR A 230 -3.35 13.14 7.33
N SER A 231 -2.87 11.91 7.48
CA SER A 231 -3.29 10.96 8.52
C SER A 231 -3.42 11.53 9.95
N PRO A 232 -2.55 12.43 10.44
CA PRO A 232 -2.69 13.02 11.78
C PRO A 232 -3.94 13.90 11.93
N TRP A 233 -4.33 14.64 10.88
CA TRP A 233 -5.54 15.46 10.88
C TRP A 233 -6.78 14.57 10.98
N TYR A 234 -6.80 13.45 10.25
CA TYR A 234 -7.85 12.43 10.38
C TYR A 234 -7.95 11.81 11.77
N ARG A 235 -6.80 11.42 12.32
CA ARG A 235 -6.74 10.68 13.59
C ARG A 235 -7.18 11.53 14.79
N TYR A 236 -6.78 12.79 14.83
CA TYR A 236 -6.96 13.62 16.02
C TYR A 236 -7.96 14.77 15.84
N PHE A 237 -7.99 15.39 14.65
CA PHE A 237 -8.87 16.54 14.40
C PHE A 237 -10.26 16.12 13.91
N LYS A 238 -10.47 14.83 13.60
CA LYS A 238 -11.74 14.26 13.13
C LYS A 238 -12.35 15.17 12.07
N PRO A 239 -11.73 15.26 10.88
CA PRO A 239 -11.89 16.34 9.92
C PRO A 239 -13.34 16.61 9.58
N GLU A 240 -14.14 15.56 9.38
CA GLU A 240 -15.60 15.60 9.13
C GLU A 240 -16.40 16.40 10.18
N LYS A 241 -15.90 16.51 11.42
CA LYS A 241 -16.49 17.30 12.50
C LYS A 241 -15.72 18.60 12.76
N GLY A 242 -14.40 18.58 12.59
CA GLY A 242 -13.50 19.71 12.88
C GLY A 242 -13.64 20.87 11.88
N CYS A 243 -13.73 20.58 10.58
CA CYS A 243 -13.87 21.58 9.51
C CYS A 243 -15.19 22.39 9.60
N LEU A 244 -16.27 21.78 10.10
CA LEU A 244 -17.61 22.37 10.19
C LEU A 244 -17.73 23.31 11.39
N SER A 245 -16.90 23.05 12.41
CA SER A 245 -16.92 23.77 13.69
C SER A 245 -15.94 24.94 13.73
N GLY A 246 -15.26 25.27 12.62
CA GLY A 246 -14.33 26.40 12.57
C GLY A 246 -12.94 26.11 13.15
N LYS A 247 -12.55 24.84 13.27
CA LYS A 247 -11.26 24.44 13.85
C LYS A 247 -10.11 24.48 12.84
N TYR A 248 -8.92 24.14 13.32
CA TYR A 248 -7.71 24.02 12.50
C TYR A 248 -7.86 23.03 11.35
N VAL A 249 -7.58 23.51 10.15
CA VAL A 249 -7.49 22.74 8.91
C VAL A 249 -6.14 22.98 8.22
N PRO A 250 -5.62 22.02 7.42
CA PRO A 250 -4.37 22.23 6.69
C PRO A 250 -4.50 23.36 5.66
N SER A 251 -3.64 24.39 5.76
CA SER A 251 -3.66 25.56 4.88
C SER A 251 -3.42 25.20 3.41
N ILE A 252 -2.54 24.24 3.16
CA ILE A 252 -2.30 23.66 1.84
C ILE A 252 -3.55 22.97 1.26
N GLY A 253 -4.35 22.34 2.11
CA GLY A 253 -5.63 21.75 1.70
C GLY A 253 -6.62 22.84 1.26
N LEU A 254 -6.68 23.95 1.98
CA LEU A 254 -7.52 25.10 1.61
C LEU A 254 -7.07 25.75 0.29
N SER A 255 -5.75 25.94 0.08
CA SER A 255 -5.25 26.47 -1.20
C SER A 255 -5.66 25.56 -2.36
N ARG A 256 -5.50 24.23 -2.21
CA ARG A 256 -5.95 23.26 -3.21
C ARG A 256 -7.47 23.26 -3.42
N LEU A 257 -8.24 23.46 -2.36
CA LEU A 257 -9.70 23.57 -2.47
C LEU A 257 -10.09 24.81 -3.28
N LYS A 258 -9.43 25.96 -3.07
CA LYS A 258 -9.64 27.17 -3.88
C LYS A 258 -9.28 26.93 -5.34
N GLU A 259 -8.11 26.37 -5.60
CA GLU A 259 -7.66 26.01 -6.96
C GLU A 259 -8.65 25.06 -7.65
N LYS A 260 -9.15 24.04 -6.93
CA LYS A 260 -10.18 23.11 -7.42
C LYS A 260 -11.46 23.85 -7.76
N LYS A 261 -11.96 24.73 -6.88
CA LYS A 261 -13.17 25.53 -7.15
C LYS A 261 -13.01 26.45 -8.36
N GLU A 262 -11.86 27.10 -8.50
CA GLU A 262 -11.57 27.94 -9.66
C GLU A 262 -11.44 27.10 -10.95
N ALA A 263 -10.88 25.90 -10.87
CA ALA A 263 -10.83 24.96 -11.99
C ALA A 263 -12.23 24.45 -12.37
N ASP A 264 -13.05 24.06 -11.40
CA ASP A 264 -14.43 23.61 -11.59
C ASP A 264 -15.28 24.74 -12.19
N TYR A 265 -15.11 25.98 -11.71
CA TYR A 265 -15.78 27.16 -12.26
C TYR A 265 -15.35 27.44 -13.70
N ARG A 266 -14.05 27.37 -14.00
CA ARG A 266 -13.54 27.53 -15.38
C ARG A 266 -14.06 26.44 -16.30
N PHE A 267 -14.05 25.18 -15.84
CA PHE A 267 -14.57 24.03 -16.58
C PHE A 267 -16.07 24.19 -16.89
N ALA A 268 -16.87 24.60 -15.92
CA ALA A 268 -18.31 24.81 -16.10
C ALA A 268 -18.63 25.98 -17.04
N ASN A 269 -17.78 27.00 -17.13
CA ASN A 269 -17.99 28.20 -17.94
C ASN A 269 -17.17 28.23 -19.24
N ARG A 270 -16.72 27.08 -19.72
CA ARG A 270 -16.04 26.97 -21.02
C ARG A 270 -16.96 27.42 -22.16
N SER A 271 -16.33 28.05 -23.14
CA SER A 271 -16.94 28.42 -24.42
C SER A 271 -17.40 27.18 -25.21
N ILE A 272 -18.29 27.38 -26.19
CA ILE A 272 -18.76 26.30 -27.07
C ILE A 272 -17.60 25.75 -27.89
N GLU A 273 -16.68 26.62 -28.31
CA GLU A 273 -15.47 26.29 -29.06
C GLU A 273 -14.59 25.34 -28.25
N GLU A 274 -14.39 25.59 -26.96
CA GLU A 274 -13.64 24.70 -26.06
C GLU A 274 -14.36 23.37 -25.83
N ARG A 275 -15.70 23.38 -25.71
CA ARG A 275 -16.51 22.17 -25.47
C ARG A 275 -16.54 21.23 -26.68
N THR A 276 -16.43 21.78 -27.89
CA THR A 276 -16.50 21.03 -29.15
C THR A 276 -15.15 20.84 -29.84
N ALA A 277 -14.08 21.38 -29.26
CA ALA A 277 -12.73 21.31 -29.82
C ALA A 277 -12.32 19.85 -30.11
N GLY A 278 -11.89 19.61 -31.36
CA GLY A 278 -11.40 18.30 -31.81
C GLY A 278 -12.50 17.26 -32.10
N LEU A 279 -13.77 17.60 -31.91
CA LEU A 279 -14.89 16.72 -32.26
C LEU A 279 -15.35 16.95 -33.69
N ASN A 280 -15.69 15.86 -34.38
CA ASN A 280 -16.42 15.92 -35.64
C ASN A 280 -17.94 15.92 -35.42
N GLY A 281 -18.71 16.20 -36.47
CA GLY A 281 -20.18 16.29 -36.39
C GLY A 281 -20.85 15.01 -35.86
N CYS A 282 -20.28 13.83 -36.09
CA CYS A 282 -20.82 12.58 -35.58
C CYS A 282 -20.52 12.36 -34.10
N GLN A 283 -19.33 12.75 -33.62
CA GLN A 283 -19.01 12.73 -32.20
C GLN A 283 -19.91 13.69 -31.41
N ILE A 284 -20.20 14.86 -31.97
CA ILE A 284 -21.15 15.82 -31.38
C ILE A 284 -22.55 15.21 -31.34
N ALA A 285 -23.04 14.66 -32.46
CA ALA A 285 -24.36 14.04 -32.52
C ALA A 285 -24.51 12.84 -31.57
N TYR A 286 -23.52 11.94 -31.53
CA TYR A 286 -23.48 10.82 -30.59
C TYR A 286 -23.53 11.33 -29.14
N SER A 287 -22.74 12.36 -28.82
CA SER A 287 -22.72 12.94 -27.47
C SER A 287 -24.08 13.53 -27.08
N LEU A 288 -24.75 14.24 -27.99
CA LEU A 288 -26.09 14.79 -27.74
C LEU A 288 -27.13 13.69 -27.53
N VAL A 289 -27.11 12.63 -28.36
CA VAL A 289 -28.01 11.48 -28.20
C VAL A 289 -27.75 10.76 -26.88
N PHE A 290 -26.49 10.47 -26.57
CA PHE A 290 -26.07 9.83 -25.32
C PHE A 290 -26.52 10.64 -24.09
N ASN A 291 -26.29 11.96 -24.09
CA ASN A 291 -26.71 12.84 -23.01
C ASN A 291 -28.24 12.94 -22.90
N GLY A 292 -28.94 12.93 -24.02
CA GLY A 292 -30.41 12.93 -24.06
C GLY A 292 -31.04 11.66 -23.52
N ILE A 293 -30.46 10.49 -23.82
CA ILE A 293 -30.88 9.21 -23.23
C ILE A 293 -30.71 9.24 -21.70
N ASN A 294 -29.63 9.87 -21.22
CA ASN A 294 -29.31 9.98 -19.79
C ASN A 294 -30.04 11.12 -19.06
N GLY A 295 -31.03 11.75 -19.69
CA GLY A 295 -31.87 12.78 -19.06
C GLY A 295 -31.18 14.12 -18.83
N GLN A 296 -30.08 14.40 -19.54
CA GLN A 296 -29.44 15.71 -19.53
C GLN A 296 -30.15 16.69 -20.49
N SER A 297 -29.84 17.98 -20.35
CA SER A 297 -30.56 19.16 -20.88
C SER A 297 -30.66 19.28 -22.42
N VAL A 298 -31.25 18.30 -23.09
CA VAL A 298 -31.56 18.33 -24.53
C VAL A 298 -33.05 18.04 -24.76
N GLY A 299 -33.56 18.44 -25.92
CA GLY A 299 -34.94 18.14 -26.31
C GLY A 299 -35.18 16.63 -26.47
N ARG A 300 -36.45 16.21 -26.64
CA ARG A 300 -36.79 14.80 -26.94
C ARG A 300 -35.96 14.32 -28.14
N ILE A 301 -35.25 13.21 -27.96
CA ILE A 301 -34.47 12.55 -29.01
C ILE A 301 -35.39 11.96 -30.10
N PRO A 302 -35.03 12.08 -31.39
CA PRO A 302 -35.74 11.40 -32.48
C PRO A 302 -35.69 9.88 -32.33
N ASP A 303 -36.73 9.19 -32.82
CA ASP A 303 -36.86 7.74 -32.63
C ASP A 303 -35.72 6.97 -33.35
N GLU A 304 -35.23 7.47 -34.49
CA GLU A 304 -34.12 6.88 -35.25
C GLU A 304 -32.73 7.15 -34.63
N ALA A 305 -32.65 8.02 -33.62
CA ALA A 305 -31.38 8.43 -33.03
C ALA A 305 -30.67 7.29 -32.31
N ILE A 306 -31.43 6.43 -31.63
CA ILE A 306 -30.90 5.30 -30.87
C ILE A 306 -30.28 4.28 -31.81
N SER A 307 -30.98 3.92 -32.89
CA SER A 307 -30.46 2.99 -33.90
C SER A 307 -29.19 3.54 -34.57
N TRP A 308 -29.18 4.83 -34.92
CA TRP A 308 -28.00 5.46 -35.51
C TRP A 308 -26.81 5.47 -34.53
N ALA A 309 -27.05 5.76 -33.24
CA ALA A 309 -26.00 5.75 -32.22
C ALA A 309 -25.38 4.35 -32.08
N LEU A 310 -26.19 3.28 -32.10
CA LEU A 310 -25.69 1.90 -32.07
C LEU A 310 -24.85 1.56 -33.31
N ASP A 311 -25.24 2.05 -34.48
CA ASP A 311 -24.45 1.84 -35.71
C ASP A 311 -23.18 2.69 -35.71
N TYR A 312 -23.21 3.88 -35.11
CA TYR A 312 -22.02 4.71 -34.89
C TYR A 312 -21.02 3.99 -33.98
N GLU A 313 -21.47 3.40 -32.87
CA GLU A 313 -20.59 2.62 -31.99
C GLU A 313 -19.93 1.48 -32.77
N LYS A 314 -20.69 0.67 -33.51
CA LYS A 314 -20.14 -0.40 -34.35
C LYS A 314 -19.11 0.13 -35.35
N ALA A 315 -19.39 1.28 -35.99
CA ALA A 315 -18.46 1.90 -36.94
C ALA A 315 -17.16 2.34 -36.25
N VAL A 316 -17.22 2.90 -35.04
CA VAL A 316 -16.05 3.23 -34.22
C VAL A 316 -15.20 1.98 -33.95
N PHE A 317 -15.81 0.89 -33.48
CA PHE A 317 -15.09 -0.38 -33.24
C PHE A 317 -14.46 -0.95 -34.52
N ALA A 318 -15.10 -0.76 -35.67
CA ALA A 318 -14.60 -1.22 -36.96
C ALA A 318 -13.63 -0.23 -37.65
N LYS A 319 -13.33 0.93 -37.03
CA LYS A 319 -12.57 2.02 -37.65
C LYS A 319 -13.14 2.47 -39.00
N GLN A 320 -14.46 2.45 -39.11
CA GLN A 320 -15.20 2.84 -40.32
C GLN A 320 -15.64 4.30 -40.25
N PHE A 321 -16.03 4.83 -41.41
CA PHE A 321 -16.65 6.16 -41.49
C PHE A 321 -17.94 6.21 -40.68
N CYS A 322 -18.28 7.42 -40.24
CA CYS A 322 -19.54 7.66 -39.57
C CYS A 322 -20.72 7.24 -40.45
N PRO A 323 -21.70 6.49 -39.89
CA PRO A 323 -22.91 6.13 -40.62
C PRO A 323 -23.70 7.39 -40.99
N ILE A 324 -24.36 7.35 -42.15
CA ILE A 324 -25.17 8.46 -42.64
C ILE A 324 -26.24 8.79 -41.60
N MET A 325 -26.24 10.05 -41.17
CA MET A 325 -27.19 10.54 -40.17
C MET A 325 -28.58 10.69 -40.80
N PRO A 326 -29.64 10.10 -40.20
CA PRO A 326 -31.00 10.34 -40.64
C PRO A 326 -31.33 11.84 -40.59
N LYS A 327 -32.13 12.32 -41.55
CA LYS A 327 -32.48 13.75 -41.64
C LYS A 327 -33.10 14.28 -40.35
N ALA A 328 -34.01 13.53 -39.74
CA ALA A 328 -34.64 13.90 -38.47
C ALA A 328 -33.62 14.12 -37.33
N LEU A 329 -32.59 13.26 -37.27
CA LEU A 329 -31.50 13.41 -36.30
C LEU A 329 -30.62 14.62 -36.63
N SER A 330 -30.23 14.79 -37.89
CA SER A 330 -29.45 15.97 -38.32
C SER A 330 -30.16 17.29 -37.98
N ASP A 331 -31.45 17.39 -38.30
CA ASP A 331 -32.26 18.58 -38.02
C ASP A 331 -32.42 18.82 -36.51
N TRP A 332 -32.46 17.75 -35.71
CA TRP A 332 -32.51 17.84 -34.25
C TRP A 332 -31.18 18.30 -33.65
N VAL A 333 -30.05 17.75 -34.11
CA VAL A 333 -28.70 18.12 -33.65
C VAL A 333 -28.44 19.61 -33.85
N LEU A 334 -28.80 20.15 -35.02
CA LEU A 334 -28.64 21.57 -35.36
C LEU A 334 -29.45 22.52 -34.46
N LYS A 335 -30.48 22.01 -33.77
CA LYS A 335 -31.33 22.80 -32.87
C LYS A 335 -30.91 22.68 -31.41
N GLN A 336 -29.95 21.81 -31.06
CA GLN A 336 -29.55 21.64 -29.67
C GLN A 336 -28.65 22.79 -29.22
N PRO A 337 -28.86 23.30 -27.99
CA PRO A 337 -27.99 24.34 -27.44
C PRO A 337 -26.65 23.71 -27.04
N LEU A 338 -25.55 24.26 -27.54
CA LEU A 338 -24.20 23.76 -27.25
C LEU A 338 -23.52 24.44 -26.06
N ASP A 339 -24.14 25.46 -25.48
CA ASP A 339 -23.66 26.18 -24.28
C ASP A 339 -23.47 25.24 -23.07
N LYS A 340 -24.30 24.19 -22.98
CA LYS A 340 -24.23 23.14 -21.96
C LYS A 340 -23.77 21.78 -22.51
N PHE A 341 -23.26 21.75 -23.74
CA PHE A 341 -22.77 20.53 -24.34
C PHE A 341 -21.56 20.00 -23.58
N GLU A 342 -21.59 18.71 -23.26
CA GLU A 342 -20.43 17.97 -22.77
C GLU A 342 -20.21 16.76 -23.68
N PRO A 343 -18.99 16.51 -24.16
CA PRO A 343 -18.72 15.36 -24.99
C PRO A 343 -18.95 14.07 -24.21
N ALA A 344 -19.68 13.14 -24.83
CA ALA A 344 -19.70 11.77 -24.36
C ALA A 344 -18.30 11.16 -24.55
N GLN A 345 -17.98 10.21 -23.68
CA GLN A 345 -16.76 9.44 -23.84
C GLN A 345 -16.82 8.66 -25.16
N ASP A 346 -15.69 8.61 -25.88
CA ASP A 346 -15.56 7.78 -27.07
C ASP A 346 -15.99 6.32 -26.76
N PRO A 347 -16.84 5.68 -27.59
CA PRO A 347 -17.38 4.34 -27.29
C PRO A 347 -16.31 3.28 -27.05
N PHE A 348 -15.23 3.31 -27.82
CA PHE A 348 -14.14 2.35 -27.66
C PHE A 348 -13.34 2.63 -26.39
N VAL A 349 -13.04 3.90 -26.10
CA VAL A 349 -12.35 4.28 -24.84
C VAL A 349 -13.22 3.93 -23.62
N ALA A 350 -14.53 4.13 -23.69
CA ALA A 350 -15.47 3.73 -22.64
C ALA A 350 -15.45 2.21 -22.43
N PHE A 351 -15.44 1.42 -23.51
CA PHE A 351 -15.33 -0.04 -23.45
C PHE A 351 -14.02 -0.49 -22.80
N VAL A 352 -12.87 0.07 -23.20
CA VAL A 352 -11.56 -0.25 -22.59
C VAL A 352 -11.52 0.10 -21.09
N LYS A 353 -12.12 1.23 -20.71
CA LYS A 353 -12.22 1.63 -19.30
C LYS A 353 -13.11 0.69 -18.49
N ASN A 354 -14.20 0.21 -19.10
CA ASN A 354 -15.19 -0.68 -18.49
C ASN A 354 -14.84 -2.16 -18.68
N LYS A 355 -13.58 -2.52 -18.42
CA LYS A 355 -13.10 -3.91 -18.45
C LYS A 355 -13.96 -4.84 -17.59
N PRO A 356 -14.10 -6.12 -17.98
CA PRO A 356 -14.95 -7.06 -17.27
C PRO A 356 -14.44 -7.30 -15.85
N ARG A 357 -15.35 -7.29 -14.87
CA ARG A 357 -15.02 -7.69 -13.49
C ARG A 357 -14.96 -9.21 -13.31
N ASN A 358 -15.74 -9.97 -14.10
CA ASN A 358 -15.81 -11.43 -14.08
C ASN A 358 -16.03 -11.98 -15.50
N GLY A 359 -15.34 -13.08 -15.84
CA GLY A 359 -15.85 -14.12 -16.76
C GLY A 359 -15.96 -13.83 -18.27
N ASN A 360 -15.58 -12.66 -18.78
CA ASN A 360 -15.60 -12.40 -20.24
C ASN A 360 -14.32 -11.73 -20.78
N TRP A 361 -13.17 -12.10 -20.21
CA TRP A 361 -11.86 -11.57 -20.59
C TRP A 361 -11.48 -11.91 -22.04
N VAL A 362 -11.83 -13.11 -22.51
CA VAL A 362 -11.56 -13.54 -23.88
C VAL A 362 -12.22 -12.59 -24.89
N HIS A 363 -13.51 -12.31 -24.74
CA HIS A 363 -14.20 -11.37 -25.62
C HIS A 363 -13.61 -9.97 -25.51
N TYR A 364 -13.40 -9.47 -24.30
CA TYR A 364 -12.84 -8.13 -24.07
C TYR A 364 -11.48 -7.94 -24.75
N VAL A 365 -10.51 -8.82 -24.46
CA VAL A 365 -9.17 -8.77 -25.06
C VAL A 365 -9.26 -8.92 -26.58
N THR A 366 -10.09 -9.83 -27.07
CA THR A 366 -10.27 -10.05 -28.51
C THR A 366 -10.80 -8.82 -29.22
N THR A 367 -11.82 -8.14 -28.67
CA THR A 367 -12.41 -6.92 -29.23
C THR A 367 -11.41 -5.77 -29.23
N VAL A 368 -10.66 -5.57 -28.14
CA VAL A 368 -9.63 -4.52 -28.08
C VAL A 368 -8.49 -4.81 -29.06
N MET A 369 -8.04 -6.06 -29.14
CA MET A 369 -6.99 -6.44 -30.09
C MET A 369 -7.44 -6.26 -31.54
N GLN A 370 -8.69 -6.62 -31.89
CA GLN A 370 -9.26 -6.34 -33.21
C GLN A 370 -9.22 -4.86 -33.55
N TYR A 371 -9.62 -4.00 -32.61
CA TYR A 371 -9.55 -2.57 -32.84
C TYR A 371 -8.12 -2.12 -33.17
N TYR A 372 -7.12 -2.62 -32.45
CA TYR A 372 -5.73 -2.28 -32.72
C TYR A 372 -5.11 -3.03 -33.91
N GLU A 373 -5.85 -3.87 -34.64
CA GLU A 373 -5.32 -4.67 -35.75
C GLU A 373 -4.60 -3.80 -36.80
N ASN A 374 -3.44 -4.29 -37.23
CA ASN A 374 -2.54 -3.59 -38.14
C ASN A 374 -2.09 -4.57 -39.22
N SER A 375 -2.27 -4.21 -40.48
CA SER A 375 -1.91 -5.05 -41.63
C SER A 375 -0.41 -5.39 -41.70
N ASN A 376 0.46 -4.56 -41.14
CA ASN A 376 1.91 -4.78 -41.12
C ASN A 376 2.35 -5.82 -40.07
N ASP A 377 1.52 -6.09 -39.06
CA ASP A 377 1.79 -7.10 -38.03
C ASP A 377 0.49 -7.86 -37.72
N PRO A 378 0.09 -8.79 -38.61
CA PRO A 378 -1.18 -9.48 -38.47
C PRO A 378 -1.22 -10.28 -37.17
N GLN A 379 -2.41 -10.43 -36.61
CA GLN A 379 -2.56 -11.13 -35.36
C GLN A 379 -2.68 -12.64 -35.58
N ILE A 380 -2.08 -13.42 -34.69
CA ILE A 380 -2.15 -14.87 -34.65
C ILE A 380 -2.76 -15.32 -33.32
N LYS A 381 -3.45 -16.46 -33.34
CA LYS A 381 -3.80 -17.18 -32.12
C LYS A 381 -2.66 -18.11 -31.76
N LEU A 382 -2.13 -18.00 -30.54
CA LEU A 382 -1.19 -18.99 -30.02
C LEU A 382 -1.96 -20.24 -29.56
N PRO A 383 -1.37 -21.45 -29.66
CA PRO A 383 -1.99 -22.66 -29.13
C PRO A 383 -2.30 -22.52 -27.64
N ASP A 384 -3.42 -23.08 -27.18
CA ASP A 384 -3.86 -22.94 -25.79
C ASP A 384 -2.82 -23.48 -24.78
N SER A 385 -2.05 -24.51 -25.18
CA SER A 385 -0.94 -25.06 -24.40
C SER A 385 0.25 -24.11 -24.21
N GLN A 386 0.33 -23.03 -24.99
CA GLN A 386 1.39 -22.02 -24.91
C GLN A 386 0.92 -20.74 -24.20
N CYS A 387 -0.39 -20.58 -23.96
CA CYS A 387 -0.95 -19.36 -23.41
C CYS A 387 -0.41 -19.00 -22.02
N TYR A 388 -0.25 -20.01 -21.15
CA TYR A 388 0.27 -19.77 -19.80
C TYR A 388 1.73 -19.30 -19.84
N ASP A 389 2.56 -19.95 -20.65
CA ASP A 389 3.97 -19.59 -20.83
C ASP A 389 4.11 -18.21 -21.48
N PHE A 390 3.28 -17.92 -22.49
CA PHE A 390 3.21 -16.60 -23.11
C PHE A 390 2.81 -15.50 -22.12
N TYR A 391 1.82 -15.77 -21.27
CA TYR A 391 1.40 -14.85 -20.21
C TYR A 391 2.53 -14.56 -19.21
N LEU A 392 3.26 -15.58 -18.75
CA LEU A 392 4.42 -15.39 -17.85
C LEU A 392 5.52 -14.57 -18.54
N TRP A 393 5.79 -14.88 -19.80
CA TRP A 393 6.75 -14.16 -20.63
C TRP A 393 6.35 -12.69 -20.79
N LEU A 394 5.06 -12.38 -21.04
CA LEU A 394 4.56 -11.01 -21.13
C LEU A 394 4.79 -10.20 -19.85
N ASN A 395 4.56 -10.81 -18.68
CA ASN A 395 4.77 -10.13 -17.40
C ASN A 395 6.25 -9.81 -17.16
N GLY A 396 7.15 -10.74 -17.50
CA GLY A 396 8.60 -10.50 -17.49
C GLY A 396 9.03 -9.44 -18.51
N TYR A 397 8.45 -9.49 -19.71
CA TYR A 397 8.74 -8.54 -20.79
C TYR A 397 8.30 -7.12 -20.43
N TRP A 398 7.16 -6.95 -19.76
CA TRP A 398 6.69 -5.65 -19.24
C TRP A 398 7.68 -5.02 -18.28
N THR A 399 8.20 -5.81 -17.35
CA THR A 399 9.20 -5.33 -16.39
C THR A 399 10.46 -4.83 -17.08
N ALA A 400 10.87 -5.48 -18.17
CA ALA A 400 12.04 -5.07 -18.96
C ALA A 400 11.77 -3.91 -19.94
N ASN A 401 10.52 -3.73 -20.39
CA ASN A 401 10.13 -2.77 -21.42
C ASN A 401 8.88 -1.95 -21.04
N PRO A 402 8.92 -1.16 -19.95
CA PRO A 402 7.75 -0.45 -19.46
C PRO A 402 7.22 0.64 -20.42
N PHE A 403 8.01 1.05 -21.42
CA PHE A 403 7.71 2.14 -22.35
C PHE A 403 7.36 1.67 -23.77
N GLU A 404 6.81 0.45 -23.92
CA GLU A 404 6.36 -0.08 -25.22
C GLU A 404 5.40 0.89 -25.94
N GLN A 405 5.74 1.24 -27.17
CA GLN A 405 5.01 2.24 -27.98
C GLN A 405 3.96 1.58 -28.87
N ASN A 406 4.14 0.30 -29.23
CA ASN A 406 3.16 -0.42 -30.00
C ASN A 406 1.90 -0.68 -29.14
N GLU A 407 0.76 -0.13 -29.56
CA GLU A 407 -0.48 -0.17 -28.78
C GLU A 407 -0.98 -1.59 -28.51
N GLN A 408 -0.85 -2.50 -29.48
CA GLN A 408 -1.23 -3.91 -29.31
C GLN A 408 -0.38 -4.59 -28.24
N ARG A 409 0.94 -4.42 -28.30
CA ARG A 409 1.87 -5.03 -27.34
C ARG A 409 1.70 -4.44 -25.95
N ARG A 410 1.62 -3.10 -25.85
CA ARG A 410 1.37 -2.39 -24.59
C ARG A 410 0.06 -2.84 -23.95
N PHE A 411 -1.00 -2.98 -24.74
CA PHE A 411 -2.28 -3.50 -24.24
C PHE A 411 -2.14 -4.92 -23.68
N LEU A 412 -1.55 -5.85 -24.42
CA LEU A 412 -1.35 -7.23 -23.93
C LEU A 412 -0.49 -7.30 -22.67
N MET A 413 0.57 -6.49 -22.60
CA MET A 413 1.43 -6.39 -21.41
C MET A 413 0.66 -5.89 -20.19
N ASN A 414 -0.13 -4.82 -20.35
CA ASN A 414 -0.99 -4.31 -19.27
C ASN A 414 -2.03 -5.35 -18.84
N MET A 415 -2.64 -6.08 -19.79
CA MET A 415 -3.58 -7.15 -19.47
C MET A 415 -2.94 -8.31 -18.72
N ALA A 416 -1.68 -8.67 -19.02
CA ALA A 416 -0.95 -9.69 -18.26
C ALA A 416 -0.76 -9.26 -16.79
N VAL A 417 -0.39 -8.00 -16.55
CA VAL A 417 -0.26 -7.46 -15.18
C VAL A 417 -1.62 -7.45 -14.47
N GLU A 418 -2.67 -6.98 -15.12
CA GLU A 418 -4.00 -6.91 -14.51
C GLU A 418 -4.58 -8.30 -14.18
N ILE A 419 -4.47 -9.26 -15.10
CA ILE A 419 -4.90 -10.64 -14.85
C ILE A 419 -4.13 -11.24 -13.66
N SER A 420 -2.85 -10.89 -13.49
CA SER A 420 -2.03 -11.34 -12.36
C SER A 420 -2.48 -10.81 -11.00
N MET A 421 -3.04 -9.59 -10.96
CA MET A 421 -3.42 -8.91 -9.73
C MET A 421 -4.81 -9.28 -9.23
N ILE A 422 -5.73 -9.60 -10.14
CA ILE A 422 -7.15 -9.68 -9.79
C ILE A 422 -7.58 -11.13 -9.50
N HIS A 423 -6.97 -12.17 -10.11
CA HIS A 423 -7.63 -13.50 -10.15
C HIS A 423 -6.73 -14.71 -9.85
N SER A 424 -7.31 -15.68 -9.13
CA SER A 424 -6.76 -17.00 -8.77
C SER A 424 -7.11 -18.12 -9.75
N LYS A 425 -7.83 -17.82 -10.85
CA LYS A 425 -8.33 -18.82 -11.80
C LYS A 425 -7.39 -18.97 -12.99
N ALA A 426 -6.80 -20.16 -13.10
CA ALA A 426 -5.87 -20.58 -14.15
C ALA A 426 -6.50 -20.71 -15.56
N THR A 427 -7.56 -19.98 -15.90
CA THR A 427 -8.19 -20.06 -17.23
C THR A 427 -8.27 -18.71 -17.94
N GLU A 428 -7.98 -17.61 -17.25
CA GLU A 428 -8.16 -16.26 -17.82
C GLU A 428 -6.96 -15.77 -18.62
N TYR A 429 -5.77 -16.33 -18.38
CA TYR A 429 -4.60 -16.11 -19.23
C TYR A 429 -4.84 -16.55 -20.68
N VAL A 430 -5.85 -17.39 -20.94
CA VAL A 430 -6.23 -17.78 -22.31
C VAL A 430 -6.73 -16.58 -23.12
N ALA A 431 -7.15 -15.49 -22.48
CA ALA A 431 -7.55 -14.27 -23.17
C ALA A 431 -6.38 -13.61 -23.93
N VAL A 432 -5.20 -13.49 -23.31
CA VAL A 432 -4.06 -12.76 -23.89
C VAL A 432 -3.40 -13.45 -25.09
N CYS A 433 -3.73 -14.72 -25.32
CA CYS A 433 -3.18 -15.50 -26.42
C CYS A 433 -4.13 -15.69 -27.62
N GLN A 434 -5.40 -15.23 -27.51
CA GLN A 434 -6.36 -15.37 -28.61
C GLN A 434 -5.98 -14.52 -29.82
N ARG A 435 -5.40 -13.34 -29.59
CA ARG A 435 -4.96 -12.42 -30.61
C ARG A 435 -3.65 -11.78 -30.19
N VAL A 436 -2.56 -12.27 -30.78
CA VAL A 436 -1.19 -11.82 -30.50
C VAL A 436 -0.58 -11.26 -31.78
N PRO A 437 0.07 -10.09 -31.77
CA PRO A 437 0.79 -9.60 -32.94
C PRO A 437 1.83 -10.64 -33.37
N ARG A 438 1.87 -11.01 -34.66
CA ARG A 438 2.73 -12.10 -35.15
C ARG A 438 4.18 -11.90 -34.75
N SER A 439 4.70 -10.68 -34.89
CA SER A 439 6.06 -10.33 -34.50
C SER A 439 6.33 -10.65 -33.03
N PHE A 440 5.36 -10.41 -32.16
CA PHE A 440 5.46 -10.60 -30.71
C PHE A 440 5.33 -12.08 -30.32
N GLY A 441 4.43 -12.81 -30.98
CA GLY A 441 4.34 -14.26 -30.85
C GLY A 441 5.63 -14.96 -31.28
N MET A 442 6.26 -14.51 -32.38
CA MET A 442 7.54 -15.06 -32.83
C MET A 442 8.69 -14.74 -31.87
N GLN A 443 8.72 -13.54 -31.27
CA GLN A 443 9.70 -13.20 -30.24
C GLN A 443 9.57 -14.10 -29.01
N HIS A 444 8.35 -14.37 -28.55
CA HIS A 444 8.11 -15.32 -27.48
C HIS A 444 8.63 -16.73 -27.84
N LEU A 445 8.30 -17.25 -29.02
CA LEU A 445 8.78 -18.56 -29.46
C LEU A 445 10.32 -18.64 -29.55
N ALA A 446 10.97 -17.54 -29.97
CA ALA A 446 12.43 -17.45 -29.97
C ALA A 446 13.01 -17.45 -28.55
N ALA A 447 12.42 -16.67 -27.63
CA ALA A 447 12.83 -16.64 -26.23
C ALA A 447 12.72 -18.02 -25.57
N ARG A 448 11.63 -18.75 -25.82
CA ARG A 448 11.46 -20.13 -25.34
C ARG A 448 12.56 -21.07 -25.81
N LYS A 449 12.90 -21.02 -27.10
CA LYS A 449 13.97 -21.86 -27.68
C LYS A 449 15.31 -21.53 -27.03
N TYR A 450 15.60 -20.25 -26.80
CA TYR A 450 16.81 -19.81 -26.13
C TYR A 450 16.88 -20.28 -24.68
N GLU A 451 15.81 -20.14 -23.90
CA GLU A 451 15.75 -20.63 -22.52
C GLU A 451 15.86 -22.16 -22.43
N GLN A 452 15.26 -22.89 -23.36
CA GLN A 452 15.38 -24.33 -23.43
C GLN A 452 16.83 -24.76 -23.72
N ALA A 453 17.50 -24.11 -24.68
CA ALA A 453 18.91 -24.36 -24.97
C ALA A 453 19.79 -24.06 -23.75
N LYS A 454 19.52 -22.97 -23.03
CA LYS A 454 20.24 -22.61 -21.81
C LYS A 454 20.05 -23.62 -20.68
N ARG A 455 18.83 -24.15 -20.49
CA ARG A 455 18.56 -25.21 -19.49
C ARG A 455 19.32 -26.50 -19.83
N ILE A 456 19.28 -26.94 -21.08
CA ILE A 456 20.02 -28.13 -21.53
C ILE A 456 21.52 -27.98 -21.28
N GLU A 457 22.07 -26.80 -21.59
CA GLU A 457 23.49 -26.51 -21.36
C GLU A 457 23.85 -26.46 -19.87
N GLN A 458 23.00 -25.85 -19.04
CA GLN A 458 23.19 -25.85 -17.59
C GLN A 458 23.13 -27.25 -16.98
N GLU A 459 22.21 -28.10 -17.43
CA GLU A 459 22.14 -29.50 -17.02
C GLU A 459 23.39 -30.29 -17.43
N ARG A 460 23.92 -30.03 -18.63
CA ARG A 460 25.20 -30.63 -19.09
C ARG A 460 26.36 -30.23 -18.18
N LEU A 461 26.50 -28.94 -17.89
CA LEU A 461 27.55 -28.42 -17.00
C LEU A 461 27.42 -28.95 -15.57
N TYR A 462 26.19 -29.08 -15.06
CA TYR A 462 25.93 -29.66 -13.75
C TYR A 462 26.35 -31.13 -13.69
N LYS A 463 25.98 -31.94 -14.69
CA LYS A 463 26.40 -33.34 -14.79
C LYS A 463 27.92 -33.50 -14.86
N GLU A 464 28.60 -32.67 -15.66
CA GLU A 464 30.08 -32.69 -15.74
C GLU A 464 30.75 -32.28 -14.43
N ALA A 465 30.16 -31.36 -13.67
CA ALA A 465 30.65 -31.00 -12.35
C ALA A 465 30.42 -32.14 -11.34
N GLU A 466 29.27 -32.81 -11.39
CA GLU A 466 28.95 -33.94 -10.53
C GLU A 466 29.86 -35.15 -10.81
N ASP A 467 30.10 -35.47 -12.09
CA ASP A 467 31.03 -36.53 -12.49
C ASP A 467 32.46 -36.24 -12.04
N ARG A 468 32.94 -35.00 -12.18
CA ARG A 468 34.24 -34.59 -11.65
C ARG A 468 34.33 -34.72 -10.14
N ARG A 469 33.27 -34.36 -9.40
CA ARG A 469 33.21 -34.54 -7.95
C ARG A 469 33.26 -36.01 -7.57
N ARG A 470 32.50 -36.87 -8.26
CA ARG A 470 32.50 -38.32 -8.04
C ARG A 470 33.86 -38.94 -8.34
N GLN A 471 34.52 -38.54 -9.43
CA GLN A 471 35.87 -38.99 -9.76
C GLN A 471 36.90 -38.56 -8.70
N ALA A 472 36.87 -37.30 -8.27
CA ALA A 472 37.74 -36.81 -7.20
C ALA A 472 37.51 -37.55 -5.87
N GLU A 473 36.27 -37.90 -5.55
CA GLU A 473 35.93 -38.69 -4.37
C GLU A 473 36.44 -40.14 -4.46
N ILE A 474 36.32 -40.78 -5.63
CA ILE A 474 36.91 -42.10 -5.89
C ILE A 474 38.44 -42.04 -5.75
N GLU A 475 39.08 -41.03 -6.33
CA GLU A 475 40.53 -40.83 -6.24
C GLU A 475 40.97 -40.61 -4.79
N TYR A 476 40.30 -39.72 -4.05
CA TYR A 476 40.56 -39.46 -2.64
C TYR A 476 40.43 -40.73 -1.78
N ASN A 477 39.34 -41.50 -1.97
CA ASN A 477 39.14 -42.76 -1.24
C ASN A 477 40.20 -43.81 -1.61
N SER A 478 40.61 -43.87 -2.87
CA SER A 478 41.69 -44.77 -3.31
C SER A 478 43.05 -44.37 -2.72
N ALA A 479 43.35 -43.08 -2.62
CA ALA A 479 44.59 -42.57 -2.02
C ALA A 479 44.61 -42.82 -0.50
N ARG A 480 43.47 -42.62 0.17
CA ARG A 480 43.30 -42.95 1.59
C ARG A 480 43.53 -44.43 1.88
N ASN A 481 43.00 -45.32 1.02
CA ASN A 481 43.18 -46.77 1.16
C ASN A 481 44.60 -47.25 0.77
N ARG A 482 45.36 -46.45 0.02
CA ARG A 482 46.77 -46.73 -0.34
C ARG A 482 47.77 -46.27 0.72
N GLN A 483 47.39 -45.46 1.71
CA GLN A 483 48.28 -45.19 2.83
C GLN A 483 48.42 -46.46 3.67
N PRO A 484 49.61 -47.09 3.74
CA PRO A 484 49.79 -48.20 4.65
C PRO A 484 49.65 -47.66 6.09
N SER A 485 49.11 -48.48 6.99
CA SER A 485 48.97 -48.18 8.42
C SER A 485 50.33 -48.14 9.15
N VAL A 486 51.33 -47.48 8.58
CA VAL A 486 52.71 -47.40 9.09
C VAL A 486 52.74 -46.73 10.46
N LEU A 487 51.75 -45.89 10.79
CA LEU A 487 51.66 -45.22 12.08
C LEU A 487 50.98 -46.05 13.19
N TRP A 488 50.33 -47.17 12.88
CA TRP A 488 49.58 -47.95 13.89
C TRP A 488 50.17 -49.34 14.17
N ASN A 489 51.09 -49.84 13.35
CA ASN A 489 51.71 -51.16 13.56
C ASN A 489 53.08 -51.14 14.24
N ASN A 490 53.66 -49.96 14.51
CA ASN A 490 54.89 -49.84 15.28
C ASN A 490 54.58 -49.44 16.72
N LYS A 491 54.19 -50.41 17.55
CA LYS A 491 54.34 -50.23 19.01
C LYS A 491 55.83 -49.97 19.28
N PRO A 492 56.21 -48.89 19.97
CA PRO A 492 57.62 -48.69 20.34
C PRO A 492 58.04 -49.85 21.24
N SER A 493 58.98 -50.67 20.78
CA SER A 493 59.45 -51.88 21.47
C SER A 493 60.29 -51.58 22.71
N GLU A 494 60.65 -50.32 22.95
CA GLU A 494 61.58 -49.93 24.01
C GLU A 494 61.05 -48.75 24.83
N GLN A 495 61.16 -48.90 26.16
CA GLN A 495 60.76 -47.90 27.16
C GLN A 495 61.68 -46.67 27.06
N ARG A 496 61.09 -45.49 26.83
CA ARG A 496 61.84 -44.23 26.74
C ARG A 496 61.78 -43.48 28.05
N CYS A 497 62.94 -43.15 28.59
CA CYS A 497 63.10 -42.40 29.83
C CYS A 497 63.68 -41.02 29.56
N TYR A 498 63.07 -39.99 30.15
CA TYR A 498 63.55 -38.63 30.05
C TYR A 498 63.95 -38.11 31.42
N ASN A 499 65.05 -37.35 31.46
CA ASN A 499 65.49 -36.68 32.68
C ASN A 499 64.55 -35.51 32.99
N THR A 500 63.92 -35.54 34.16
CA THR A 500 62.95 -34.52 34.58
C THR A 500 63.49 -33.55 35.63
N GLY A 501 64.76 -33.70 36.03
CA GLY A 501 65.42 -32.80 36.96
C GLY A 501 66.46 -33.50 37.82
N THR A 502 67.20 -32.72 38.61
CA THR A 502 68.26 -33.24 39.48
C THR A 502 67.92 -32.87 40.93
N THR A 503 68.03 -33.83 41.84
CA THR A 503 67.82 -33.62 43.28
C THR A 503 68.94 -32.74 43.87
N GLN A 504 68.71 -32.16 45.05
CA GLN A 504 69.69 -31.29 45.74
C GLN A 504 71.01 -32.00 46.12
N SER A 505 71.05 -33.33 46.12
CA SER A 505 72.26 -34.14 46.28
C SER A 505 72.95 -34.50 44.96
N GLY A 506 72.49 -33.95 43.82
CA GLY A 506 73.11 -34.16 42.51
C GLY A 506 72.66 -35.42 41.76
N LEU A 507 71.66 -36.16 42.27
CA LEU A 507 71.14 -37.35 41.58
C LEU A 507 70.01 -37.00 40.60
N THR A 508 70.12 -37.55 39.39
CA THR A 508 69.20 -37.35 38.26
C THR A 508 67.90 -38.12 38.44
N VAL A 509 66.75 -37.45 38.33
CA VAL A 509 65.41 -38.05 38.39
C VAL A 509 64.92 -38.28 36.97
N MET A 510 64.77 -39.55 36.59
CA MET A 510 64.24 -39.93 35.27
C MET A 510 62.77 -40.35 35.38
N ARG A 511 61.97 -39.92 34.40
CA ARG A 511 60.61 -40.41 34.19
C ARG A 511 60.55 -41.24 32.92
N CYS A 512 60.20 -42.50 33.08
CA CYS A 512 60.08 -43.46 32.01
C CYS A 512 58.63 -43.66 31.61
N PHE A 513 58.36 -43.69 30.31
CA PHE A 513 57.05 -44.05 29.76
C PHE A 513 57.18 -45.41 29.09
N GLY A 514 56.46 -46.40 29.62
CA GLY A 514 56.36 -47.73 29.03
C GLY A 514 55.49 -47.71 27.77
N GLY A 515 55.82 -48.57 26.81
CA GLY A 515 55.06 -48.77 25.58
C GLY A 515 53.74 -49.50 25.78
#